data_AF-A0A0C2I9A5-F1
#
_entry.id   AF-A0A0C2I9A5-F1
#
_cell.length_a   1.000
_cell.length_b   1.000
_cell.length_c   1.000
_cell.angle_alpha   90.00
_cell.angle_beta   90.00
_cell.angle_gamma   90.00
#
_symmetry.space_group_name_H-M   'P 1'
#
loop_
_entity.id
_entity.type
_entity.pdbx_description
1 polymer ?
#
loop_
_entity_poly.entity_id
_entity_poly.type
_entity_poly.pdbx_seq_one_letter_code
_entity_poly.pdbx_strand_id
1 'polypeptide(L)'
;MDYKICKKVMASMILLFNESNYLLKDTTEYFLRLFDDHFTISSQIENTNNLGSIPDSTLIRDASSKKIILYTLHFHSLLRWFILIFEMKFIFGDIDAKFNNIL
;
A
#
# COMPACT_ATOMS: atom_id res chain seq x y z
N MET A 1 11.07 -7.43 -8.81
CA MET A 1 9.98 -6.66 -8.18
C MET A 1 10.19 -5.18 -8.50
N ASP A 2 9.23 -4.51 -9.15
CA ASP A 2 9.36 -3.08 -9.50
C ASP A 2 9.24 -2.21 -8.24
N TYR A 3 10.27 -1.39 -7.97
CA TYR A 3 10.32 -0.46 -6.84
C TYR A 3 9.05 0.42 -6.73
N LYS A 4 8.46 0.82 -7.87
CA LYS A 4 7.23 1.63 -7.88
C LYS A 4 6.04 0.88 -7.31
N ILE A 5 5.96 -0.43 -7.56
CA ILE A 5 4.88 -1.29 -7.08
C ILE A 5 5.04 -1.54 -5.58
N CYS A 6 6.25 -1.83 -5.10
CA CYS A 6 6.52 -1.96 -3.66
C CYS A 6 6.08 -0.69 -2.91
N LYS A 7 6.42 0.46 -3.48
CA LYS A 7 6.09 1.77 -2.91
C LYS A 7 4.57 2.00 -2.86
N LYS A 8 3.85 1.65 -3.92
CA LYS A 8 2.38 1.74 -3.97
C LYS A 8 1.73 0.81 -2.95
N VAL A 9 2.15 -0.45 -2.88
CA VAL A 9 1.61 -1.41 -1.90
C VAL A 9 1.87 -0.94 -0.48
N MET A 10 3.08 -0.46 -0.19
CA MET A 10 3.43 0.05 1.13
C MET A 10 2.59 1.28 1.50
N ALA A 11 2.40 2.23 0.59
CA ALA A 11 1.52 3.39 0.82
C ALA A 11 0.08 2.96 1.11
N SER A 12 -0.46 2.00 0.36
CA SER A 12 -1.80 1.45 0.58
C SER A 12 -1.92 0.73 1.93
N MET A 13 -0.91 -0.05 2.33
CA MET A 13 -0.86 -0.71 3.64
C MET A 13 -0.86 0.31 4.78
N ILE A 14 -0.08 1.39 4.67
CA ILE A 14 -0.01 2.45 5.69
C ILE A 14 -1.37 3.13 5.86
N LEU A 15 -2.08 3.42 4.77
CA LEU A 15 -3.43 4.00 4.83
C LEU A 15 -4.40 3.07 5.56
N LEU A 16 -4.44 1.81 5.16
CA LEU A 16 -5.30 0.80 5.77
C LEU A 16 -5.00 0.62 7.25
N PHE A 17 -3.71 0.56 7.59
CA PHE A 17 -3.25 0.38 8.97
C PHE A 17 -3.52 1.60 9.84
N ASN A 18 -3.51 2.81 9.27
CA ASN A 18 -3.94 4.01 9.96
C ASN A 18 -5.46 4.01 10.23
N GLU A 19 -6.26 3.53 9.27
CA GLU A 19 -7.73 3.52 9.39
C GLU A 19 -8.28 2.36 10.24
N SER A 20 -7.62 1.21 10.21
CA SER A 20 -8.03 -0.05 10.83
C SER A 20 -6.84 -0.79 11.43
N ASN A 21 -7.07 -1.49 12.54
CA ASN A 21 -6.04 -2.34 13.18
C ASN A 21 -5.90 -3.72 12.52
N TYR A 22 -6.80 -4.03 11.59
CA TYR A 22 -6.85 -5.31 10.90
C TYR A 22 -6.76 -5.09 9.40
N LEU A 23 -5.99 -5.95 8.75
CA LEU A 23 -6.04 -6.12 7.30
C LEU A 23 -7.17 -7.09 6.98
N LEU A 24 -8.10 -6.66 6.12
CA LEU A 24 -9.12 -7.56 5.59
C LEU A 24 -8.44 -8.64 4.74
N LYS A 25 -8.97 -9.86 4.82
CA LYS A 25 -8.46 -11.01 4.06
C LYS A 25 -8.37 -10.71 2.57
N ASP A 26 -9.44 -10.15 2.00
CA ASP A 26 -9.51 -9.82 0.57
C ASP A 26 -8.44 -8.79 0.17
N THR A 27 -8.18 -7.81 1.03
CA THR A 27 -7.13 -6.81 0.80
C THR A 27 -5.73 -7.42 0.89
N THR A 28 -5.54 -8.38 1.79
CA THR A 28 -4.28 -9.12 1.93
C THR A 28 -4.04 -10.00 0.70
N GLU A 29 -5.05 -10.74 0.25
CA GLU A 29 -4.98 -11.56 -0.96
C GLU A 29 -4.72 -10.71 -2.21
N TYR A 30 -5.33 -9.51 -2.30
CA TYR A 30 -5.05 -8.56 -3.36
C TYR A 30 -3.58 -8.14 -3.40
N PHE A 31 -2.99 -7.75 -2.26
CA PHE A 31 -1.57 -7.37 -2.22
C PHE A 31 -0.65 -8.55 -2.54
N LEU A 32 -0.96 -9.75 -2.05
CA LEU A 32 -0.19 -10.96 -2.35
C LEU A 32 -0.23 -11.28 -3.85
N ARG A 33 -1.41 -11.24 -4.49
CA ARG A 33 -1.54 -11.41 -5.94
C ARG A 33 -0.74 -10.37 -6.71
N LEU A 34 -0.77 -9.13 -6.27
CA LEU A 34 0.00 -8.07 -6.91
C LEU A 34 1.50 -8.39 -6.91
N PHE A 35 2.02 -8.94 -5.82
CA PHE A 35 3.41 -9.39 -5.78
C PHE A 35 3.65 -10.64 -6.64
N ASP A 36 2.80 -11.65 -6.56
CA ASP A 36 2.95 -12.91 -7.32
C ASP A 36 2.87 -12.69 -8.83
N ASP A 37 1.92 -11.89 -9.30
CA ASP A 37 1.78 -11.55 -10.72
C ASP A 37 3.03 -10.83 -11.23
N HIS A 38 3.61 -9.92 -10.43
CA HIS A 38 4.85 -9.23 -10.80
C HIS A 38 6.11 -10.09 -10.68
N PHE A 39 6.16 -11.08 -9.80
CA PHE A 39 7.27 -12.05 -9.75
C PHE A 39 7.19 -13.04 -10.91
N THR A 40 5.98 -13.49 -11.27
CA THR A 40 5.75 -14.42 -12.37
C THR A 40 6.02 -13.76 -13.71
N ILE A 41 5.57 -12.52 -13.91
CA ILE A 41 5.92 -11.71 -15.10
C ILE A 41 7.42 -11.44 -15.13
N SER A 42 8.07 -11.16 -14.01
CA SER A 42 9.53 -10.95 -13.96
C SER A 42 10.36 -12.18 -14.31
N SER A 43 9.82 -13.40 -14.17
CA SER A 43 10.50 -14.63 -14.61
C SER A 43 10.20 -14.97 -16.08
N GLN A 44 9.13 -14.40 -16.66
CA GLN A 44 8.73 -14.59 -18.06
C GLN A 44 9.19 -13.48 -19.02
N ILE A 45 9.78 -12.38 -18.54
CA ILE A 45 10.41 -11.35 -19.39
C ILE A 45 11.77 -11.86 -19.93
N GLU A 46 11.75 -13.00 -20.59
CA GLU A 46 12.56 -13.25 -21.79
C GLU A 46 11.71 -13.20 -23.07
N ASN A 47 10.37 -13.16 -23.01
CA ASN A 47 9.61 -13.03 -24.25
C ASN A 47 8.22 -12.41 -24.10
N THR A 48 8.04 -11.34 -24.87
CA THR A 48 6.80 -10.86 -25.49
C THR A 48 6.12 -9.66 -24.83
N ASN A 49 6.28 -8.54 -25.52
CA ASN A 49 5.49 -7.32 -25.46
C ASN A 49 4.00 -7.65 -25.62
N ASN A 50 3.19 -7.40 -24.59
CA ASN A 50 1.80 -6.93 -24.62
C ASN A 50 1.11 -7.32 -23.31
N LEU A 51 0.97 -6.38 -22.38
CA LEU A 51 -0.03 -6.53 -21.32
C LEU A 51 -0.88 -5.27 -21.22
N GLY A 52 -2.14 -5.44 -21.64
CA GLY A 52 -3.17 -4.42 -21.64
C GLY A 52 -3.42 -3.90 -20.23
N SER A 53 -3.58 -2.58 -20.16
CA SER A 53 -3.88 -1.81 -18.97
C SER A 53 -5.27 -2.22 -18.42
N ILE A 54 -5.30 -2.97 -17.32
CA ILE A 54 -6.52 -3.14 -16.53
C ILE A 54 -6.67 -1.89 -15.65
N PRO A 55 -7.82 -1.21 -15.64
CA PRO A 55 -7.97 0.05 -14.91
C PRO A 55 -8.15 -0.20 -13.40
N ASP A 56 -7.27 0.40 -12.60
CA ASP A 56 -7.24 0.51 -11.12
C ASP A 56 -8.50 1.15 -10.49
N SER A 57 -9.61 1.28 -11.23
CA SER A 57 -10.68 2.24 -10.93
C SER A 57 -11.78 1.75 -9.99
N THR A 58 -11.79 0.49 -9.56
CA THR A 58 -12.96 -0.08 -8.86
C THR A 58 -12.88 -0.17 -7.33
N LEU A 59 -11.73 0.10 -6.69
CA LEU A 59 -11.61 -0.11 -5.24
C LEU A 59 -11.53 1.15 -4.35
N ILE A 60 -11.39 2.35 -4.90
CA ILE A 60 -10.97 3.50 -4.08
C ILE A 60 -11.82 4.73 -4.38
N ARG A 61 -13.09 4.70 -3.93
CA ARG A 61 -13.93 5.88 -3.89
C ARG A 61 -13.88 6.47 -2.48
N ASP A 62 -13.52 7.75 -2.43
CA ASP A 62 -13.50 8.68 -1.29
C ASP A 62 -12.17 8.85 -0.54
N ALA A 63 -11.81 10.11 -0.27
CA ALA A 63 -10.54 10.69 0.23
C ALA A 63 -9.43 10.94 -0.83
N SER A 64 -9.62 11.95 -1.69
CA SER A 64 -8.75 12.20 -2.86
C SER A 64 -7.53 13.14 -2.65
N SER A 65 -7.26 13.70 -1.48
CA SER A 65 -6.08 14.57 -1.26
C SER A 65 -4.94 13.89 -0.50
N LYS A 66 -5.30 13.17 0.56
CA LYS A 66 -4.42 12.48 1.52
C LYS A 66 -3.65 11.30 0.91
N LYS A 67 -4.38 10.47 0.16
CA LYS A 67 -3.85 9.32 -0.58
C LYS A 67 -2.72 9.73 -1.53
N ILE A 68 -2.85 10.89 -2.19
CA ILE A 68 -1.87 11.40 -3.15
C ILE A 68 -0.50 11.65 -2.49
N ILE A 69 -0.48 12.11 -1.23
CA ILE A 69 0.76 12.46 -0.54
C ILE A 69 1.62 11.22 -0.32
N LEU A 70 1.07 10.14 0.23
CA LEU A 70 1.85 8.91 0.48
C LEU A 70 2.42 8.30 -0.80
N TYR A 71 1.68 8.31 -1.91
CA TYR A 71 2.20 7.79 -3.19
C TYR A 71 3.39 8.61 -3.73
N THR A 72 3.53 9.87 -3.31
CA THR A 72 4.67 10.72 -3.69
C THR A 72 5.89 10.54 -2.78
N LEU A 73 5.71 10.04 -1.56
CA LEU A 73 6.80 9.83 -0.61
C LEU A 73 7.85 8.81 -1.11
N HIS A 74 9.06 8.95 -0.58
CA HIS A 74 10.13 7.96 -0.74
C HIS A 74 9.85 6.75 0.15
N PHE A 75 10.40 5.59 -0.21
CA PHE A 75 10.21 4.35 0.54
C PHE A 75 10.61 4.47 2.01
N HIS A 76 11.72 5.14 2.30
CA HIS A 76 12.14 5.40 3.69
C HIS A 76 11.08 6.21 4.46
N SER A 77 10.50 7.24 3.84
CA SER A 77 9.46 8.05 4.49
C SER A 77 8.21 7.23 4.78
N LEU A 78 7.84 6.32 3.88
CA LEU A 78 6.75 5.36 4.12
C LEU A 78 7.06 4.44 5.30
N LEU A 79 8.28 3.90 5.39
CA LEU A 79 8.69 3.08 6.53
C LEU A 79 8.60 3.83 7.85
N ARG A 80 9.01 5.11 7.86
CA ARG A 80 8.91 5.96 9.04
C ARG A 80 7.45 6.16 9.46
N TRP A 81 6.54 6.36 8.52
CA TRP A 81 5.11 6.45 8.80
C TRP A 81 4.55 5.15 9.36
N PHE A 82 4.92 4.01 8.79
CA PHE A 82 4.52 2.71 9.31
C PHE A 82 4.97 2.53 10.77
N ILE A 83 6.24 2.82 11.07
CA ILE A 83 6.77 2.75 12.45
C ILE A 83 5.97 3.66 13.37
N LEU A 84 5.75 4.92 12.99
CA LEU A 84 5.01 5.87 13.82
C LEU A 84 3.59 5.40 14.15
N ILE A 85 2.86 4.86 13.16
CA ILE A 85 1.51 4.32 13.36
C ILE A 85 1.56 3.11 14.28
N PHE A 86 2.53 2.21 14.08
CA PHE A 86 2.72 1.04 14.91
C PHE A 86 3.04 1.41 16.36
N GLU A 87 3.98 2.31 16.58
CA GLU A 87 4.36 2.78 17.91
C GLU A 87 3.16 3.39 18.63
N MET A 88 2.41 4.28 17.96
CA MET A 88 1.21 4.90 18.54
C MET A 88 0.16 3.87 18.95
N LYS A 89 -0.15 2.92 18.07
CA LYS A 89 -1.20 1.93 18.31
C LYS A 89 -0.82 0.86 19.32
N PHE A 90 0.41 0.36 19.25
CA PHE A 90 0.80 -0.87 19.97
C PHE A 90 1.79 -0.62 21.11
N ILE A 91 2.68 0.37 21.01
CA ILE A 91 3.64 0.67 22.09
C ILE A 91 3.02 1.64 23.10
N PHE A 92 2.37 2.70 22.61
CA PHE A 92 1.67 3.66 23.46
C PHE A 92 0.24 3.22 23.82
N GLY A 93 -0.25 2.14 23.18
CA GLY A 93 -1.52 1.50 23.52
C GLY A 93 -2.78 2.24 23.01
N ASP A 94 -2.62 3.26 22.18
CA ASP A 94 -3.75 3.99 21.58
C ASP A 94 -4.18 3.32 20.28
N ILE A 95 -4.86 2.18 20.41
CA ILE A 95 -5.29 1.35 19.27
C ILE A 95 -6.21 2.10 18.28
N ASP A 96 -6.92 3.12 18.74
CA ASP A 96 -7.85 3.91 17.93
C ASP A 96 -7.21 5.17 17.34
N ALA A 97 -5.92 5.41 17.62
CA ALA A 97 -5.18 6.54 17.06
C ALA A 97 -5.22 6.52 15.53
N LYS A 98 -5.50 7.69 14.94
CA LYS A 98 -5.46 7.93 13.49
C LYS A 98 -4.80 9.27 13.19
N PHE A 99 -3.94 9.29 12.17
CA PHE A 99 -3.26 10.49 11.70
C PHE A 99 -4.13 11.30 10.72
N ASN A 100 -5.33 11.70 11.17
CA ASN A 100 -6.36 12.32 10.34
C ASN A 100 -5.97 13.67 9.70
N ASN A 101 -4.88 14.32 10.14
CA ASN A 101 -4.47 15.64 9.62
C ASN A 101 -3.14 15.61 8.85
N ILE A 102 -2.48 14.45 8.77
CA ILE A 102 -1.13 14.33 8.21
C ILE A 102 -1.06 13.26 7.12
N LEU A 103 -1.98 12.28 7.17
CA LEU A 103 -2.00 11.11 6.32
C LEU A 103 -3.25 11.03 5.45
#